data_AF-A0A350LUA6-F1
#
_entry.id   AF-A0A350LUA6-F1
#
_cell.length_a   1.000
_cell.length_b   1.000
_cell.length_c   1.000
_cell.angle_alpha   90.00
_cell.angle_beta   90.00
_cell.angle_gamma   90.00
#
_symmetry.space_group_name_H-M   'P 1'
#
loop_
_entity.id
_entity.type
_entity.pdbx_description
1 polymer ?
#
loop_
_entity_poly.entity_id
_entity_poly.type
_entity_poly.pdbx_seq_one_letter_code
_entity_poly.pdbx_strand_id
1 'polypeptide(L)'
;ITRRLIEDGRDHLVLRSPLDLPFPVRFLQGTADEDVDKSVALRLLDHATGPDMRLTLVRGADHRFSDPDCLDLIGAALDEVSARADAG
;
A
#
# COMPACT_ATOMS: atom_id res chain seq x y z
N ILE A 1 -5.03 7.74 20.65
CA ILE A 1 -3.69 7.60 20.03
C ILE A 1 -2.63 7.73 21.13
N THR A 2 -1.67 6.80 21.22
CA THR A 2 -0.62 6.83 22.27
C THR A 2 0.57 7.67 21.82
N ARG A 3 1.35 8.19 22.79
CA ARG A 3 2.61 8.90 22.51
C ARG A 3 3.56 8.08 21.63
N ARG A 4 3.68 6.78 21.94
CA ARG A 4 4.50 5.84 21.15
C ARG A 4 4.07 5.79 19.69
N LEU A 5 2.77 5.77 19.40
CA LEU A 5 2.26 5.72 18.03
C LEU A 5 2.53 7.03 17.27
N ILE A 6 2.54 8.17 17.95
CA ILE A 6 2.87 9.48 17.35
C ILE A 6 4.36 9.57 17.02
N GLU A 7 5.21 9.14 17.96
CA GLU A 7 6.67 9.15 17.77
C GLU A 7 7.07 8.19 16.64
N ASP A 8 6.55 6.96 16.66
CA ASP A 8 6.77 5.97 15.60
C ASP A 8 6.32 6.48 14.22
N GLY A 9 5.15 7.14 14.15
CA GLY A 9 4.67 7.75 12.92
C GLY A 9 5.56 8.87 12.38
N ARG A 10 6.30 9.59 13.23
CA ARG A 10 7.25 10.64 12.79
C ARG A 10 8.50 10.06 12.16
N ASP A 11 8.93 8.89 12.65
CA ASP A 11 10.12 8.21 12.15
C ASP A 11 9.86 7.48 10.82
N HIS A 12 8.60 7.19 10.49
CA HIS A 12 8.21 6.44 9.28
C HIS A 12 7.51 7.30 8.21
N LEU A 13 7.89 8.57 8.07
CA LEU A 13 7.33 9.47 7.07
C LEU A 13 7.97 9.28 5.68
N VAL A 14 7.60 8.18 5.02
CA VAL A 14 8.24 7.72 3.77
C VAL A 14 8.04 8.62 2.53
N LEU A 15 7.07 9.54 2.56
CA LEU A 15 6.81 10.49 1.45
C LEU A 15 7.72 11.73 1.46
N ARG A 16 8.71 11.80 2.37
CA ARG A 16 9.58 12.99 2.55
C ARG A 16 11.00 12.82 2.00
N SER A 17 11.41 11.60 1.73
CA SER A 17 12.73 11.23 1.22
C SER A 17 12.56 10.19 0.12
N PRO A 18 13.53 10.03 -0.80
CA PRO A 18 13.47 8.98 -1.81
C PRO A 18 13.12 7.62 -1.20
N LEU A 19 12.17 6.91 -1.82
CA LEU A 19 11.71 5.61 -1.36
C LEU A 19 12.00 4.57 -2.44
N ASP A 20 13.12 3.86 -2.28
CA ASP A 20 13.51 2.78 -3.18
C ASP A 20 12.97 1.45 -2.67
N LEU A 21 12.22 0.75 -3.52
CA LEU A 21 11.58 -0.53 -3.27
C LEU A 21 12.09 -1.54 -4.32
N PRO A 22 13.30 -2.12 -4.14
CA PRO A 22 13.93 -3.01 -5.12
C PRO A 22 13.34 -4.43 -5.09
N PHE A 23 12.02 -4.54 -4.90
CA PHE A 23 11.26 -5.79 -4.81
C PHE A 23 9.84 -5.57 -5.35
N PRO A 24 9.08 -6.63 -5.67
CA PRO A 24 7.71 -6.52 -6.14
C PRO A 24 6.78 -5.89 -5.09
N VAL A 25 5.98 -4.89 -5.48
CA VAL A 25 5.06 -4.17 -4.59
C VAL A 25 3.64 -4.10 -5.16
N ARG A 26 2.66 -4.32 -4.29
CA ARG A 26 1.22 -4.14 -4.58
C ARG A 26 0.61 -3.21 -3.54
N PHE A 27 0.17 -2.03 -3.97
CA PHE A 27 -0.60 -1.11 -3.14
C PHE A 27 -2.09 -1.36 -3.37
N LEU A 28 -2.85 -1.50 -2.29
CA LEU A 28 -4.28 -1.77 -2.33
C LEU A 28 -4.99 -0.66 -1.54
N GLN A 29 -5.94 0.05 -2.16
CA GLN A 29 -6.62 1.18 -1.54
C GLN A 29 -8.12 1.17 -1.86
N GLY A 30 -8.94 1.32 -0.82
CA GLY A 30 -10.37 1.53 -0.96
C GLY A 30 -10.70 2.96 -1.40
N THR A 31 -11.67 3.14 -2.30
CA THR A 31 -12.08 4.48 -2.72
C THR A 31 -13.10 5.14 -1.80
N ALA A 32 -13.60 4.45 -0.79
CA ALA A 32 -14.46 4.99 0.25
C ALA A 32 -13.73 5.10 1.60
N ASP A 33 -12.39 5.07 1.57
CA ASP A 33 -11.56 5.37 2.72
C ASP A 33 -11.74 6.84 3.13
N GLU A 34 -12.33 7.05 4.31
CA GLU A 34 -12.56 8.38 4.89
C GLU A 34 -11.36 8.86 5.73
N ASP A 35 -10.46 7.96 6.08
CA ASP A 35 -9.29 8.23 6.91
C ASP A 35 -8.08 8.63 6.05
N VAL A 36 -7.95 8.04 4.86
CA VAL A 36 -6.85 8.26 3.91
C VAL A 36 -7.38 8.55 2.51
N ASP A 37 -7.13 9.77 2.03
CA ASP A 37 -7.52 10.18 0.69
C ASP A 37 -6.76 9.38 -0.39
N LYS A 38 -7.46 9.01 -1.47
CA LYS A 38 -6.94 8.23 -2.60
C LYS A 38 -5.70 8.87 -3.25
N SER A 39 -5.61 10.19 -3.21
CA SER A 39 -4.44 10.94 -3.70
C SER A 39 -3.16 10.58 -2.95
N VAL A 40 -3.25 10.10 -1.71
CA VAL A 40 -2.07 9.63 -0.96
C VAL A 40 -1.50 8.37 -1.59
N ALA A 41 -2.35 7.40 -1.98
CA ALA A 41 -1.92 6.19 -2.65
C ALA A 41 -1.31 6.48 -4.04
N LEU A 42 -1.91 7.41 -4.80
CA LEU A 42 -1.35 7.88 -6.06
C LEU A 42 0.02 8.55 -5.86
N ARG A 43 0.12 9.47 -4.88
CA ARG A 43 1.38 10.12 -4.53
C ARG A 43 2.46 9.15 -4.08
N LEU A 44 2.10 8.08 -3.37
CA LEU A 44 3.05 7.05 -2.96
C LEU A 44 3.60 6.28 -4.16
N LEU A 45 2.74 5.91 -5.10
CA LEU A 45 3.15 5.25 -6.34
C LEU A 45 4.07 6.16 -7.18
N ASP A 46 3.73 7.45 -7.31
CA ASP A 46 4.53 8.41 -8.07
C ASP A 46 5.89 8.73 -7.41
N HIS A 47 5.94 8.67 -6.09
CA HIS A 47 7.13 9.00 -5.29
C HIS A 47 8.13 7.83 -5.19
N ALA A 48 7.62 6.61 -5.10
CA ALA A 48 8.43 5.42 -4.88
C ALA A 48 9.02 4.88 -6.20
N THR A 49 10.20 4.29 -6.13
CA THR A 49 10.88 3.66 -7.27
C THR A 49 10.99 2.16 -7.08
N GLY A 50 10.84 1.40 -8.17
CA GLY A 50 10.96 -0.05 -8.11
C GLY A 50 10.69 -0.70 -9.47
N PRO A 51 11.21 -1.91 -9.71
CA PRO A 51 11.09 -2.58 -11.00
C PRO A 51 9.70 -3.19 -11.28
N ASP A 52 8.92 -3.49 -10.23
CA ASP A 52 7.57 -4.06 -10.33
C ASP A 52 6.66 -3.47 -9.24
N MET A 53 5.89 -2.45 -9.60
CA MET A 53 4.99 -1.74 -8.68
C MET A 53 3.60 -1.61 -9.31
N ARG A 54 2.55 -1.88 -8.52
CA ARG A 54 1.17 -1.71 -8.96
C ARG A 54 0.31 -1.12 -7.86
N LEU A 55 -0.65 -0.29 -8.25
CA LEU A 55 -1.70 0.24 -7.37
C LEU A 55 -3.07 -0.25 -7.85
N THR A 56 -3.85 -0.82 -6.94
CA THR A 56 -5.24 -1.24 -7.18
C THR A 56 -6.18 -0.39 -6.33
N LEU A 57 -7.18 0.23 -7.00
CA LEU A 57 -8.22 1.02 -6.35
C LEU A 57 -9.54 0.26 -6.38
N VAL A 58 -10.11 -0.05 -5.21
CA VAL A 58 -11.38 -0.80 -5.10
C VAL A 58 -12.52 0.15 -4.78
N ARG A 59 -13.49 0.24 -5.70
CA ARG A 59 -14.63 1.15 -5.54
C ARG A 59 -15.49 0.72 -4.35
N GLY A 60 -15.74 1.65 -3.43
CA GLY A 60 -16.64 1.44 -2.29
C GLY A 60 -16.02 0.71 -1.09
N ALA A 61 -14.83 0.14 -1.24
CA ALA A 61 -14.08 -0.39 -0.10
C ALA A 61 -13.65 0.74 0.84
N ASP A 62 -13.77 0.51 2.14
CA ASP A 62 -13.44 1.45 3.20
C ASP A 62 -11.97 1.34 3.63
N HIS A 63 -11.61 2.07 4.69
CA HIS A 63 -10.26 2.07 5.27
C HIS A 63 -9.80 0.70 5.78
N ARG A 64 -10.71 -0.16 6.26
CA ARG A 64 -10.34 -1.45 6.85
C ARG A 64 -9.94 -2.45 5.78
N PHE A 65 -10.52 -2.33 4.59
CA PHE A 65 -10.24 -3.20 3.45
C PHE A 65 -10.38 -4.69 3.79
N SER A 66 -11.42 -5.04 4.57
CA SER A 66 -11.54 -6.37 5.21
C SER A 66 -12.78 -7.17 4.80
N ASP A 67 -13.57 -6.69 3.84
CA ASP A 67 -14.66 -7.48 3.26
C ASP A 67 -14.13 -8.69 2.47
N PRO A 68 -14.93 -9.75 2.25
CA PRO A 68 -14.45 -10.99 1.61
C PRO A 68 -13.71 -10.75 0.29
N ASP A 69 -14.25 -9.93 -0.60
CA ASP A 69 -13.62 -9.61 -1.89
C ASP A 69 -12.27 -8.88 -1.72
N CYS A 70 -12.13 -8.05 -0.68
CA CYS A 70 -10.88 -7.35 -0.38
C CYS A 70 -9.83 -8.31 0.19
N LEU A 71 -10.25 -9.25 1.04
CA LEU A 71 -9.37 -10.28 1.60
C LEU A 71 -8.86 -11.24 0.51
N ASP A 72 -9.73 -11.66 -0.41
CA ASP A 72 -9.34 -12.46 -1.56
C ASP A 72 -8.33 -11.71 -2.43
N LEU A 73 -8.54 -10.41 -2.62
CA LEU A 73 -7.63 -9.55 -3.37
C LEU A 73 -6.27 -9.39 -2.67
N ILE A 74 -6.24 -9.31 -1.34
CA ILE A 74 -4.99 -9.36 -0.56
C ILE A 74 -4.28 -10.69 -0.78
N GLY A 75 -5.00 -11.82 -0.70
CA GLY A 75 -4.44 -13.16 -0.94
C GLY A 75 -3.80 -13.27 -2.32
N ALA A 76 -4.51 -12.86 -3.36
CA ALA A 76 -3.97 -12.86 -4.72
C ALA A 76 -2.74 -11.96 -4.87
N ALA A 77 -2.74 -10.78 -4.23
CA ALA A 77 -1.58 -9.89 -4.24
C ALA A 77 -0.35 -10.51 -3.55
N LEU A 78 -0.55 -11.28 -2.46
CA LEU A 78 0.51 -12.01 -1.77
C LEU A 78 1.10 -13.11 -2.65
N ASP A 79 0.26 -13.89 -3.33
CA ASP A 79 0.71 -14.92 -4.27
C ASP A 79 1.53 -14.31 -5.41
N GLU A 80 1.08 -13.17 -5.96
CA GLU A 80 1.81 -12.46 -7.01
C GLU A 80 3.20 -12.00 -6.57
N VAL A 81 3.32 -11.32 -5.42
CA VAL A 81 4.62 -10.79 -4.99
C VAL A 81 5.57 -11.90 -4.58
N SER A 82 5.06 -12.98 -3.99
CA SER A 82 5.86 -14.16 -3.63
C SER A 82 6.42 -14.83 -4.87
N ALA A 83 5.57 -15.10 -5.86
CA ALA A 83 6.00 -15.73 -7.11
C ALA A 83 7.01 -14.88 -7.89
N ARG A 84 6.95 -13.55 -7.78
CA ARG A 84 7.90 -12.63 -8.42
C ARG A 84 9.21 -12.52 -7.66
N ALA A 85 9.17 -12.58 -6.33
CA ALA A 85 10.37 -12.58 -5.50
C ALA A 85 11.21 -13.85 -5.72
N ASP A 86 10.57 -15.01 -5.90
CA ASP A 86 11.26 -16.28 -6.18
C ASP A 86 11.86 -16.37 -7.60
N ALA A 87 11.43 -15.50 -8.51
CA ALA A 87 11.83 -15.50 -9.91
C ALA A 87 13.03 -14.58 -10.24
N GLY A 88 13.51 -13.79 -9.27
CA GLY A 88 14.65 -12.87 -9.40
C GLY A 88 15.89 -13.37 -8.69
#